data_AF-A0A939AAY7-F1
#
_entry.id   AF-A0A939AAY7-F1
#
_cell.length_a   1.000
_cell.length_b   1.000
_cell.length_c   1.000
_cell.angle_alpha   90.00
_cell.angle_beta   90.00
_cell.angle_gamma   90.00
#
_symmetry.space_group_name_H-M   'P 1'
#
loop_
_entity.id
_entity.type
_entity.pdbx_description
1 polymer ?
#
loop_
_entity_poly.entity_id
_entity_poly.type
_entity_poly.pdbx_seq_one_letter_code
_entity_poly.pdbx_strand_id
1 'polypeptide(L)' 'MLRQTERKLARLSAMSEFYCRTKKRRLTVGDCLERYVDANAFEKRKSACFRCFQGKRTRVDFARETDNE' A
#
# COMPACT_ATOMS: atom_id res chain seq x y z
N MET A 1 -6.08 1.74 -20.59
CA MET A 1 -7.06 2.71 -20.07
C MET A 1 -7.66 2.13 -18.80
N LEU A 2 -7.50 2.77 -17.64
CA LEU A 2 -8.10 2.29 -16.40
C LEU A 2 -9.63 2.44 -16.47
N ARG A 3 -10.35 1.36 -16.20
CA ARG A 3 -11.81 1.35 -16.06
C ARG A 3 -12.20 2.25 -14.88
N GLN A 4 -13.39 2.86 -14.95
CA GLN A 4 -13.84 3.87 -14.00
C GLN A 4 -13.87 3.36 -12.55
N THR A 5 -14.08 2.05 -12.37
CA THR A 5 -14.03 1.30 -11.10
C THR A 5 -12.63 1.23 -10.50
N GLU A 6 -11.60 0.93 -11.30
CA GLU A 6 -10.19 0.88 -10.86
C GLU A 6 -9.72 2.24 -10.33
N ARG A 7 -10.19 3.33 -10.96
CA ARG A 7 -9.91 4.70 -10.49
C ARG A 7 -10.55 4.98 -9.13
N LYS A 8 -11.72 4.41 -8.84
CA LYS A 8 -12.44 4.60 -7.58
C LYS A 8 -11.79 3.82 -6.44
N LEU A 9 -11.40 2.57 -6.68
CA LEU A 9 -10.64 1.73 -5.76
C LEU A 9 -9.25 2.33 -5.46
N ALA A 10 -8.53 2.79 -6.49
CA ALA A 10 -7.26 3.48 -6.31
C ALA A 10 -7.40 4.76 -5.47
N ARG A 11 -8.50 5.50 -5.65
CA ARG A 11 -8.77 6.72 -4.88
C ARG A 11 -9.16 6.44 -3.42
N LEU A 12 -9.96 5.39 -3.17
CA LEU A 12 -10.30 4.95 -1.82
C LEU A 12 -9.07 4.43 -1.08
N SER A 13 -8.27 3.58 -1.74
CA SER A 13 -6.99 3.09 -1.23
C SER A 13 -6.01 4.24 -0.97
N ALA A 14 -5.96 5.26 -1.82
CA ALA A 14 -5.12 6.44 -1.57
C ALA A 14 -5.53 7.24 -0.32
N MET A 15 -6.79 7.14 0.14
CA MET A 15 -7.28 7.85 1.33
C MET A 15 -7.31 6.99 2.60
N SER A 16 -7.31 5.65 2.47
CA SER A 16 -7.29 4.74 3.61
C SER A 16 -5.95 4.82 4.34
N GLU A 17 -5.98 5.09 5.64
CA GLU A 17 -4.77 5.18 6.48
C GLU A 17 -4.60 3.97 7.40
N PHE A 18 -3.35 3.63 7.69
CA PHE A 18 -2.99 2.71 8.76
C PHE A 18 -1.80 3.23 9.56
N TYR A 19 -1.68 2.78 10.80
CA TYR A 19 -0.57 3.13 11.68
C TYR A 19 0.48 2.03 11.70
N CYS A 20 1.72 2.35 11.30
CA CYS A 20 2.86 1.46 11.54
C CYS A 20 3.44 1.71 12.93
N ARG A 21 3.39 0.68 13.79
CA ARG A 21 3.96 0.72 15.14
C ARG A 21 5.49 0.83 15.13
N THR A 22 6.17 0.06 14.29
CA THR A 22 7.65 0.00 14.22
C THR A 22 8.29 1.34 13.84
N LYS A 23 7.61 2.11 12.98
CA LYS A 23 8.07 3.43 12.51
C LYS A 23 7.34 4.59 13.20
N LYS A 24 6.43 4.28 14.12
CA LYS A 24 5.59 5.24 14.86
C LYS A 24 4.97 6.32 13.97
N ARG A 25 4.41 5.92 12.82
CA ARG A 25 3.84 6.86 11.84
C ARG A 25 2.59 6.33 11.17
N ARG A 26 1.70 7.23 10.78
CA ARG A 26 0.55 6.94 9.91
C ARG A 26 0.95 7.00 8.44
N LEU A 27 0.33 6.16 7.63
CA LEU A 27 0.52 6.10 6.19
C LEU A 27 -0.80 5.83 5.50
N THR A 28 -0.97 6.42 4.33
CA THR A 28 -2.02 5.99 3.40
C THR A 28 -1.63 4.66 2.77
N VAL A 29 -2.62 3.88 2.30
CA VAL A 29 -2.36 2.66 1.53
C VAL A 29 -1.66 3.02 0.21
N GLY A 30 -2.07 4.11 -0.44
CA GLY A 30 -1.37 4.66 -1.62
C GLY A 30 0.13 4.86 -1.39
N ASP A 31 0.52 5.63 -0.36
CA ASP A 31 1.93 5.86 -0.01
C ASP A 31 2.67 4.56 0.33
N CYS A 32 1.97 3.59 0.92
CA CYS A 32 2.54 2.29 1.24
C CYS A 32 2.96 1.56 -0.05
N LEU A 33 2.02 1.45 -0.99
CA LEU A 33 2.20 0.73 -2.24
C LEU A 33 3.30 1.36 -3.08
N GLU A 34 3.30 2.69 -3.24
CA GLU A 34 4.36 3.42 -3.95
C GLU A 34 5.74 3.13 -3.33
N ARG A 35 5.88 3.34 -2.03
CA ARG A 35 7.15 3.08 -1.31
C ARG A 35 7.53 1.60 -1.25
N TYR A 36 6.62 0.68 -1.53
CA TYR A 36 6.92 -0.74 -1.64
C TYR A 36 7.47 -1.07 -3.03
N VAL A 37 6.85 -0.53 -4.08
CA VAL A 37 7.33 -0.63 -5.46
C VAL A 37 8.74 -0.02 -5.57
N ASP A 38 8.93 1.20 -5.07
CA ASP A 38 10.25 1.86 -5.04
C ASP A 38 11.28 1.05 -4.26
N ALA A 39 10.90 0.51 -3.09
CA ALA A 39 11.81 -0.27 -2.27
C ALA A 39 12.26 -1.57 -2.94
N ASN A 40 11.44 -2.14 -3.81
CA ASN A 40 11.81 -3.29 -4.63
C ASN A 40 12.67 -2.86 -5.82
N ALA A 41 12.25 -1.81 -6.55
CA ALA A 41 12.96 -1.31 -7.73
C ALA A 41 14.38 -0.82 -7.42
N PHE A 42 14.57 -0.14 -6.30
CA PHE A 42 15.86 0.39 -5.86
C PHE A 42 16.57 -0.50 -4.82
N GLU A 43 16.04 -1.69 -4.54
CA GLU A 43 16.49 -2.61 -3.49
C GLU A 43 16.58 -2.00 -2.07
N LYS A 44 15.96 -0.84 -1.85
CA LYS A 44 15.95 -0.09 -0.59
C LYS A 44 14.80 -0.52 0.32
N ARG A 45 14.90 -1.74 0.85
CA ARG A 45 13.91 -2.42 1.74
C ARG A 45 13.77 -1.82 3.17
N LYS A 46 14.07 -0.54 3.35
CA LYS A 46 13.96 0.19 4.62
C LYS A 46 12.60 0.88 4.81
N SER A 47 11.73 0.86 3.79
CA SER A 47 10.43 1.53 3.82
C SER A 47 9.50 0.94 4.89
N ALA A 48 8.63 1.79 5.43
CA ALA A 48 7.65 1.38 6.42
C ALA A 48 6.67 0.35 5.85
N CYS A 49 6.25 0.51 4.60
CA CYS A 49 5.41 -0.50 3.96
C CYS A 49 6.12 -1.86 3.98
N PHE A 50 7.38 -1.92 3.55
CA PHE A 50 8.14 -3.16 3.46
C PHE A 50 8.32 -3.85 4.83
N ARG A 51 8.70 -3.10 5.87
CA ARG A 51 9.09 -3.65 7.19
C ARG A 51 7.96 -3.79 8.21
N CYS A 52 6.89 -3.01 8.11
CA CYS A 52 5.83 -3.04 9.11
C CYS A 52 4.87 -4.20 8.85
N PHE A 53 4.47 -4.90 9.91
CA PHE A 53 3.45 -5.95 9.81
C PHE A 53 2.14 -5.42 9.22
N GLN A 54 1.72 -4.21 9.63
CA GLN A 54 0.55 -3.55 9.09
C GLN A 54 0.70 -3.31 7.58
N GLY A 55 1.86 -2.83 7.13
CA GLY A 55 2.14 -2.64 5.71
C GLY A 55 2.12 -3.93 4.90
N LYS A 56 2.59 -5.05 5.47
CA LYS A 56 2.46 -6.38 4.84
C LYS A 56 0.98 -6.77 4.68
N ARG A 57 0.18 -6.62 5.74
CA ARG A 57 -1.26 -6.92 5.70
C ARG A 57 -1.98 -6.08 4.65
N THR A 58 -1.76 -4.77 4.68
CA THR A 58 -2.32 -3.82 3.72
C THR A 58 -2.04 -4.21 2.26
N ARG A 59 -0.82 -4.66 1.93
CA ARG A 59 -0.51 -5.13 0.58
C ARG A 59 -1.29 -6.39 0.18
N VAL A 60 -1.41 -7.34 1.10
CA VAL A 60 -2.13 -8.60 0.86
C VAL A 60 -3.62 -8.30 0.69
N ASP A 61 -4.19 -7.47 1.56
CA ASP A 61 -5.59 -7.09 1.50
C ASP A 61 -5.90 -6.35 0.18
N PHE A 62 -5.05 -5.40 -0.21
CA PHE A 62 -5.17 -4.69 -1.50
C PHE A 62 -5.09 -5.62 -2.72
N ALA A 63 -4.16 -6.59 -2.70
CA ALA A 63 -4.06 -7.57 -3.79
C ALA A 63 -5.32 -8.43 -3.89
N ARG A 64 -5.84 -8.92 -2.75
CA ARG A 64 -7.08 -9.70 -2.70
C ARG A 64 -8.28 -8.92 -3.21
N GLU A 65 -8.41 -7.64 -2.87
CA GLU A 65 -9.48 -6.78 -3.40
C GLU A 65 -9.38 -6.59 -4.91
N THR A 66 -8.17 -6.61 -5.47
CA THR A 66 -7.94 -6.47 -6.92
C THR A 66 -8.22 -7.78 -7.67
N ASP A 67 -7.94 -8.95 -7.06
CA ASP A 67 -8.08 -10.26 -7.72
C ASP A 67 -9.51 -10.83 -7.70
N ASN A 68 -10.42 -10.31 -6.86
CA ASN A 68 -11.80 -10.77 -6.75
C ASN A 68 -12.78 -9.99 -7.66
N GLU A 69 -12.28 -9.30 -8.68
CA GLU A 69 -13.09 -8.50 -9.62
C GLU A 69 -12.90 -8.91 -11.09
#